data_AF-A0A7C3JR40-F1
#
_entry.id   AF-A0A7C3JR40-F1
#
_cell.length_a   1.000
_cell.length_b   1.000
_cell.length_c   1.000
_cell.angle_alpha   90.00
_cell.angle_beta   90.00
_cell.angle_gamma   90.00
#
_symmetry.space_group_name_H-M   'P 1'
#
loop_
_entity.id
_entity.type
_entity.pdbx_description
1 polymer ?
#
loop_
_entity_poly.entity_id
_entity_poly.type
_entity_poly.pdbx_seq_one_letter_code
_entity_poly.pdbx_strand_id
1 'polypeptide(L)'
;YLYDDNRVSLAASTDLTFSEDVPKRFEAYGWHTLTVEDGNDTAAIEKALLAARAETRRPSLIVLRTHIAYGSPGKQDSFEAHGAPLGPDEVRRTKEKLGWPADPPFYIPEEALSYFREAIRRGEKAEAEWNEKFAGYARAFPEPARELEQAIRGELAEGWDSAIPDFPPDAKGLATRAASGKILNAIANKLPNLIGGSADLNPSTYTALRDLGDFESPNKDFGKSQGSAGGGWNYAGRNIHFGVREHAMGAALNGMAAHGGVIPFGSTFLIFSDYLRPSIRLAALMEAGVIFVFTHDSIGVGEDGPTHQPVEQLAALRAIPRLVVIRPCDANETAVAWRIAVENRHRPVALALSRQNVPTLERGGDVTVAEGVRRGAYVLADPPDGPPEIILIATGSEVSLVMAAREKLRERGVKVRLVSMPSWELFDEQPRDYREFVLPPLVRPRLAVEAALPTGWHRYVGEHGDVIGVERFGASAPGGVVLEKFGFTADHVVERALRLLGR
;
A
#
# COMPACT_ATOMS: atom_id res chain seq x y z
N TYR A 1 -19.21 -16.25 2.75
CA TYR A 1 -19.19 -15.72 1.38
C TYR A 1 -20.37 -16.31 0.63
N LEU A 2 -21.25 -15.48 0.07
CA LEU A 2 -22.32 -15.91 -0.83
C LEU A 2 -21.77 -15.85 -2.26
N TYR A 3 -21.67 -16.98 -2.94
CA TYR A 3 -21.25 -17.07 -4.34
C TYR A 3 -22.48 -17.23 -5.22
N ASP A 4 -22.79 -16.19 -6.01
CA ASP A 4 -23.86 -16.21 -7.00
C ASP A 4 -23.45 -17.07 -8.20
N ASP A 5 -23.86 -18.34 -8.19
CA ASP A 5 -23.68 -19.26 -9.30
C ASP A 5 -24.84 -19.15 -10.28
N ASN A 6 -24.79 -18.14 -11.14
CA ASN A 6 -25.79 -17.89 -12.17
C ASN A 6 -25.41 -18.49 -13.55
N ARG A 7 -24.24 -19.12 -13.68
CA ARG A 7 -23.67 -19.69 -14.94
C ARG A 7 -23.51 -18.71 -16.12
N VAL A 8 -23.51 -17.40 -15.86
CA VAL A 8 -23.33 -16.36 -16.88
C VAL A 8 -22.21 -15.40 -16.48
N SER A 9 -21.37 -15.07 -17.45
CA SER A 9 -20.34 -14.03 -17.36
C SER A 9 -20.65 -12.91 -18.37
N LEU A 10 -19.84 -11.84 -18.37
CA LEU A 10 -20.09 -10.65 -19.20
C LEU A 10 -20.31 -10.95 -20.69
N ALA A 11 -19.55 -11.90 -21.23
CA ALA A 11 -19.54 -12.17 -22.67
C ALA A 11 -20.27 -13.46 -23.07
N ALA A 12 -20.55 -14.37 -22.13
CA ALA A 12 -21.06 -15.69 -22.44
C ALA A 12 -21.49 -16.47 -21.17
N SER A 13 -22.05 -17.65 -21.39
CA SER A 13 -22.12 -18.69 -20.36
C SER A 13 -20.71 -19.02 -19.79
N THR A 14 -20.66 -19.31 -18.50
CA THR A 14 -19.42 -19.67 -17.80
C THR A 14 -18.77 -20.94 -18.34
N ASP A 15 -19.54 -21.89 -18.90
CA ASP A 15 -19.02 -23.19 -19.35
C ASP A 15 -17.95 -23.07 -20.47
N LEU A 16 -17.89 -21.92 -21.16
CA LEU A 16 -16.86 -21.65 -22.17
C LEU A 16 -15.46 -21.42 -21.57
N THR A 17 -15.36 -20.93 -20.34
CA THR A 17 -14.09 -20.49 -19.74
C THR A 17 -13.90 -20.92 -18.28
N PHE A 18 -14.93 -21.50 -17.66
CA PHE A 18 -14.98 -21.77 -16.23
C PHE A 18 -15.85 -23.02 -15.95
N SER A 19 -15.18 -24.17 -15.86
CA SER A 19 -15.82 -25.49 -15.69
C SER A 19 -15.31 -26.26 -14.46
N GLU A 20 -14.67 -25.55 -13.51
CA GLU A 20 -14.16 -26.17 -12.29
C GLU A 20 -15.28 -26.45 -11.27
N ASP A 21 -15.00 -27.35 -10.34
CA ASP A 21 -15.87 -27.59 -9.19
C ASP A 21 -15.50 -26.63 -8.06
N VAL A 22 -16.18 -25.48 -8.02
CA VAL A 22 -15.94 -24.41 -7.05
C VAL A 22 -16.09 -24.89 -5.60
N PRO A 23 -17.18 -25.60 -5.20
CA PRO A 23 -17.27 -26.20 -3.88
C PRO A 23 -16.04 -27.05 -3.54
N LYS A 24 -15.64 -27.98 -4.41
CA LYS A 24 -14.48 -28.85 -4.13
C LYS A 24 -13.17 -28.08 -4.01
N ARG A 25 -12.97 -27.03 -4.81
CA ARG A 25 -11.79 -26.16 -4.68
C ARG A 25 -11.75 -25.46 -3.31
N PHE A 26 -12.89 -24.98 -2.82
CA PHE A 26 -12.98 -24.34 -1.51
C PHE A 26 -12.87 -25.34 -0.34
N GLU A 27 -13.41 -26.56 -0.49
CA GLU A 27 -13.18 -27.66 0.45
C GLU A 27 -11.71 -28.01 0.56
N ALA A 28 -10.98 -28.02 -0.56
CA ALA A 28 -9.53 -28.24 -0.57
C ALA A 28 -8.76 -27.13 0.18
N TYR A 29 -9.28 -25.90 0.24
CA TYR A 29 -8.74 -24.85 1.11
C TYR A 29 -9.13 -24.99 2.59
N GLY A 30 -10.02 -25.93 2.92
CA GLY A 30 -10.54 -26.15 4.26
C GLY A 30 -11.76 -25.30 4.62
N TRP A 31 -12.53 -24.81 3.64
CA TRP A 31 -13.77 -24.07 3.88
C TRP A 31 -14.95 -25.01 4.19
N HIS A 32 -15.93 -24.49 4.91
CA HIS A 32 -17.26 -25.10 5.02
C HIS A 32 -18.09 -24.69 3.80
N THR A 33 -18.50 -25.66 2.99
CA THR A 33 -19.25 -25.45 1.76
C THR A 33 -20.71 -25.86 1.94
N LEU A 34 -21.62 -25.01 1.47
CA LEU A 34 -23.06 -25.24 1.44
C LEU A 34 -23.56 -24.89 0.04
N THR A 35 -24.59 -25.59 -0.43
CA THR A 35 -25.25 -25.27 -1.69
C THR A 35 -26.73 -25.01 -1.45
N VAL A 36 -27.24 -23.95 -2.07
CA VAL A 36 -28.66 -23.64 -2.15
C VAL A 36 -29.04 -23.67 -3.63
N GLU A 37 -29.85 -24.67 -4.01
CA GLU A 37 -30.18 -24.98 -5.42
C GLU A 37 -31.16 -23.99 -6.06
N ASP A 38 -31.94 -23.25 -5.25
CA ASP A 38 -32.87 -22.23 -5.73
C ASP A 38 -32.64 -20.91 -4.98
N GLY A 39 -32.11 -19.93 -5.70
CA GLY A 39 -31.91 -18.56 -5.22
C GLY A 39 -33.17 -17.80 -4.82
N ASN A 40 -34.36 -18.33 -5.14
CA ASN A 40 -35.65 -17.79 -4.69
C ASN A 40 -36.21 -18.48 -3.44
N ASP A 41 -35.60 -19.58 -2.98
CA ASP A 41 -36.00 -20.25 -1.74
C ASP A 41 -35.36 -19.53 -0.53
N THR A 42 -36.07 -18.53 -0.02
CA THR A 42 -35.62 -17.72 1.12
C THR A 42 -35.44 -18.52 2.40
N ALA A 43 -36.19 -19.61 2.58
CA ALA A 43 -36.07 -20.48 3.74
C ALA A 43 -34.79 -21.33 3.67
N ALA A 44 -34.45 -21.85 2.49
CA ALA A 44 -33.18 -22.55 2.28
C ALA A 44 -31.98 -21.61 2.45
N ILE A 45 -32.08 -20.37 1.96
CA ILE A 45 -31.05 -19.34 2.16
C ILE A 45 -30.85 -19.04 3.65
N GLU A 46 -31.94 -18.82 4.40
CA GLU A 46 -31.87 -18.57 5.84
C GLU A 46 -31.22 -19.76 6.57
N LYS A 47 -31.64 -20.98 6.26
CA LYS A 47 -31.06 -22.20 6.85
C LYS A 47 -29.56 -22.29 6.59
N ALA A 48 -29.11 -21.99 5.36
CA ALA A 48 -27.70 -22.01 5.01
C ALA A 48 -26.91 -20.91 5.73
N LEU A 49 -27.47 -19.70 5.86
CA LEU A 49 -26.86 -18.60 6.62
C LEU A 49 -26.72 -18.94 8.11
N LEU A 50 -27.74 -19.56 8.72
CA LEU A 50 -27.69 -20.02 10.10
C LEU A 50 -26.65 -21.13 10.30
N ALA A 51 -26.57 -22.09 9.38
CA ALA A 51 -25.55 -23.13 9.42
C ALA A 51 -24.12 -22.54 9.27
N ALA A 52 -23.94 -21.56 8.38
CA ALA A 52 -22.67 -20.86 8.22
C ALA A 52 -22.26 -20.06 9.47
N ARG A 53 -23.22 -19.45 10.19
CA ARG A 53 -22.96 -18.76 11.47
C ARG A 53 -22.63 -19.73 12.62
N ALA A 54 -23.18 -20.95 12.58
CA ALA A 54 -22.91 -21.98 13.59
C ALA A 54 -21.52 -22.61 13.42
N GLU A 55 -20.95 -22.58 12.21
CA GLU A 55 -19.56 -22.97 11.96
C GLU A 55 -18.61 -21.86 12.45
N THR A 56 -17.80 -22.19 13.46
CA THR A 56 -16.90 -21.23 14.14
C THR A 56 -15.42 -21.53 13.92
N ARG A 57 -15.09 -22.64 13.23
CA ARG A 57 -13.71 -23.08 13.01
C ARG A 57 -13.21 -22.81 11.60
N ARG A 58 -14.12 -22.65 10.63
CA ARG A 58 -13.79 -22.50 9.21
C ARG A 58 -14.57 -21.33 8.59
N PRO A 59 -13.99 -20.63 7.61
CA PRO A 59 -14.79 -19.74 6.77
C PRO A 59 -15.83 -20.56 5.97
N SER A 60 -16.99 -19.95 5.70
CA SER A 60 -18.09 -20.59 4.97
C SER A 60 -18.28 -20.00 3.57
N LEU A 61 -18.43 -20.87 2.57
CA LEU A 61 -18.88 -20.58 1.21
C LEU A 61 -20.29 -21.13 1.06
N ILE A 62 -21.24 -20.30 0.65
CA ILE A 62 -22.58 -20.73 0.25
C ILE A 62 -22.67 -20.51 -1.26
N VAL A 63 -22.73 -21.59 -2.03
CA VAL A 63 -22.99 -21.56 -3.46
C VAL A 63 -24.48 -21.41 -3.66
N LEU A 64 -24.89 -20.27 -4.18
CA LEU A 64 -26.28 -19.91 -4.39
C LEU A 64 -26.58 -20.00 -5.88
N ARG A 65 -27.34 -21.02 -6.28
CA ARG A 65 -27.73 -21.20 -7.67
C ARG A 65 -28.84 -20.21 -8.02
N THR A 66 -28.58 -19.31 -8.96
CA THR A 66 -29.57 -18.31 -9.39
C THR A 66 -29.75 -18.30 -10.91
N HIS A 67 -30.75 -17.54 -11.35
CA HIS A 67 -30.94 -17.19 -12.75
C HIS A 67 -30.67 -15.69 -12.89
N ILE A 68 -29.66 -15.30 -13.68
CA ILE A 68 -29.40 -13.88 -13.94
C ILE A 68 -30.63 -13.29 -14.65
N ALA A 69 -31.05 -12.10 -14.20
CA ALA A 69 -32.28 -11.45 -14.65
C ALA A 69 -33.54 -12.32 -14.53
N TYR A 70 -33.64 -13.12 -13.45
CA TYR A 70 -34.84 -13.88 -13.11
C TYR A 70 -36.13 -13.07 -13.31
N GLY A 71 -37.08 -13.67 -14.03
CA GLY A 71 -38.37 -13.03 -14.34
C GLY A 71 -38.40 -12.29 -15.68
N SER A 72 -37.27 -11.93 -16.29
CA SER A 72 -37.25 -11.34 -17.63
C SER A 72 -37.54 -12.40 -18.69
N PRO A 73 -38.66 -12.29 -19.46
CA PRO A 73 -39.01 -13.33 -20.43
C PRO A 73 -38.01 -13.49 -21.58
N GLY A 74 -37.37 -12.40 -22.01
CA GLY A 74 -36.45 -12.37 -23.15
C GLY A 74 -34.98 -12.37 -22.78
N LYS A 75 -34.61 -12.04 -21.53
CA LYS A 75 -33.20 -11.88 -21.13
C LYS A 75 -32.77 -12.66 -19.89
N GLN A 76 -33.65 -13.44 -19.26
CA GLN A 76 -33.24 -14.35 -18.21
C GLN A 76 -32.19 -15.34 -18.73
N ASP A 77 -31.15 -15.60 -17.93
CA ASP A 77 -30.01 -16.49 -18.25
C ASP A 77 -29.19 -16.05 -19.48
N SER A 78 -29.33 -14.79 -19.90
CA SER A 78 -28.57 -14.20 -21.00
C SER A 78 -27.50 -13.24 -20.48
N PHE A 79 -26.30 -13.28 -21.08
CA PHE A 79 -25.24 -12.31 -20.80
C PHE A 79 -25.65 -10.87 -21.17
N GLU A 80 -26.62 -10.70 -22.07
CA GLU A 80 -27.18 -9.39 -22.43
C GLU A 80 -27.84 -8.67 -21.25
N ALA A 81 -28.20 -9.39 -20.19
CA ALA A 81 -28.80 -8.82 -18.99
C ALA A 81 -27.77 -8.32 -17.96
N HIS A 82 -26.48 -8.61 -18.14
CA HIS A 82 -25.45 -8.33 -17.14
C HIS A 82 -25.07 -6.85 -17.06
N GLY A 83 -24.71 -6.25 -18.20
CA GLY A 83 -24.08 -4.93 -18.27
C GLY A 83 -24.89 -3.84 -18.95
N ALA A 84 -26.14 -4.13 -19.35
CA ALA A 84 -26.98 -3.20 -20.12
C ALA A 84 -28.41 -3.12 -19.57
N PRO A 85 -29.08 -1.95 -19.70
CA PRO A 85 -30.50 -1.85 -19.40
C PRO A 85 -31.32 -2.90 -20.16
N LEU A 86 -32.36 -3.46 -19.51
CA LEU A 86 -33.24 -4.45 -20.16
C LEU A 86 -33.96 -3.87 -21.39
N GLY A 87 -34.33 -2.59 -21.33
CA GLY A 87 -35.13 -1.89 -22.34
C GLY A 87 -36.59 -1.74 -21.89
N PRO A 88 -37.32 -0.66 -22.28
CA PRO A 88 -38.65 -0.37 -21.75
C PRO A 88 -39.68 -1.49 -21.92
N ASP A 89 -39.71 -2.14 -23.10
CA ASP A 89 -40.66 -3.23 -23.36
C ASP A 89 -40.34 -4.48 -22.55
N GLU A 90 -39.06 -4.82 -22.41
CA GLU A 90 -38.63 -5.96 -21.62
C GLU A 90 -38.88 -5.74 -20.12
N VAL A 91 -38.70 -4.50 -19.63
CA VAL A 91 -39.10 -4.11 -18.26
C VAL A 91 -40.61 -4.31 -18.06
N ARG A 92 -41.46 -3.83 -18.99
CA ARG A 92 -42.92 -4.02 -18.91
C ARG A 92 -43.29 -5.51 -18.84
N ARG A 93 -42.74 -6.33 -19.74
CA ARG A 93 -42.97 -7.78 -19.80
C ARG A 93 -42.47 -8.50 -18.54
N THR A 94 -41.34 -8.07 -17.99
CA THR A 94 -40.80 -8.60 -16.73
C THR A 94 -41.75 -8.30 -15.57
N LYS A 95 -42.23 -7.06 -15.47
CA LYS A 95 -43.22 -6.66 -14.46
C LYS A 95 -44.51 -7.47 -14.59
N GLU A 96 -45.07 -7.59 -15.79
CA GLU A 96 -46.27 -8.40 -16.06
C GLU A 96 -46.08 -9.87 -15.63
N LYS A 97 -44.95 -10.49 -16.00
CA LYS A 97 -44.63 -11.89 -15.62
C LYS A 97 -44.51 -12.07 -14.10
N LEU A 98 -43.99 -11.06 -13.39
CA LEU A 98 -43.84 -11.09 -11.93
C LEU A 98 -45.10 -10.59 -11.19
N GLY A 99 -46.18 -10.27 -11.89
CA GLY A 99 -47.40 -9.73 -11.28
C GLY A 99 -47.23 -8.32 -10.70
N TRP A 100 -46.24 -7.56 -11.20
CA TRP A 100 -45.88 -6.23 -10.70
C TRP A 100 -46.53 -5.11 -11.55
N PRO A 101 -46.97 -3.99 -10.94
CA PRO A 101 -47.52 -2.86 -11.69
C PRO A 101 -46.54 -2.24 -12.69
N ALA A 102 -47.01 -2.04 -13.94
CA ALA A 102 -46.23 -1.40 -15.01
C ALA A 102 -45.85 0.05 -14.67
N ASP A 103 -46.76 0.78 -14.01
CA ASP A 103 -46.62 2.19 -13.67
C ASP A 103 -47.06 2.47 -12.21
N PRO A 104 -46.52 3.54 -11.57
CA PRO A 104 -45.43 4.38 -12.05
C PRO A 104 -44.05 3.67 -12.00
N PRO A 105 -43.02 4.18 -12.70
CA PRO A 105 -41.65 3.73 -12.47
C PRO A 105 -41.23 4.02 -11.02
N PHE A 106 -40.28 3.24 -10.49
CA PHE A 106 -39.83 3.32 -9.10
C PHE A 106 -40.95 3.16 -8.05
N TYR A 107 -42.05 2.50 -8.40
CA TYR A 107 -43.11 2.15 -7.45
C TYR A 107 -42.59 1.23 -6.35
N ILE A 108 -42.81 1.62 -5.08
CA ILE A 108 -42.49 0.83 -3.89
C ILE A 108 -43.79 0.65 -3.10
N PRO A 109 -44.31 -0.59 -2.92
CA PRO A 109 -45.48 -0.84 -2.09
C PRO A 109 -45.25 -0.41 -0.64
N GLU A 110 -46.28 0.16 -0.01
CA GLU A 110 -46.19 0.64 1.38
C GLU A 110 -45.86 -0.48 2.36
N GLU A 111 -46.40 -1.68 2.14
CA GLU A 111 -46.11 -2.88 2.93
C GLU A 111 -44.62 -3.27 2.90
N ALA A 112 -43.99 -3.23 1.72
CA ALA A 112 -42.57 -3.51 1.57
C ALA A 112 -41.73 -2.41 2.23
N LEU A 113 -42.05 -1.14 1.99
CA LEU A 113 -41.37 0.00 2.60
C LEU A 113 -41.42 -0.06 4.12
N SER A 114 -42.62 -0.31 4.67
CA SER A 114 -42.85 -0.44 6.11
C SER A 114 -42.05 -1.61 6.69
N TYR A 115 -42.06 -2.78 6.05
CA TYR A 115 -41.30 -3.95 6.49
C TYR A 115 -39.78 -3.70 6.51
N PHE A 116 -39.22 -3.13 5.43
CA PHE A 116 -37.78 -2.84 5.37
C PHE A 116 -37.37 -1.76 6.38
N ARG A 117 -38.21 -0.75 6.63
CA ARG A 117 -37.93 0.31 7.62
C ARG A 117 -37.93 -0.17 9.06
N GLU A 118 -38.46 -1.35 9.36
CA GLU A 118 -38.27 -1.97 10.68
C GLU A 118 -36.78 -2.21 11.00
N ALA A 119 -35.92 -2.34 9.98
CA ALA A 119 -34.48 -2.46 10.17
C ALA A 119 -33.87 -1.25 10.88
N ILE A 120 -34.45 -0.05 10.75
CA ILE A 120 -33.99 1.17 11.43
C ILE A 120 -34.09 0.96 12.95
N ARG A 121 -35.29 0.62 13.44
CA ARG A 121 -35.53 0.37 14.87
C ARG A 121 -34.72 -0.82 15.39
N ARG A 122 -34.54 -1.88 14.59
CA ARG A 122 -33.68 -3.01 14.95
C ARG A 122 -32.22 -2.61 15.07
N GLY A 123 -31.72 -1.77 14.15
CA GLY A 123 -30.37 -1.23 14.14
C GLY A 123 -30.10 -0.32 15.33
N GLU A 124 -30.98 0.66 15.58
CA GLU A 124 -30.90 1.56 16.74
C GLU A 124 -30.86 0.78 18.06
N LYS A 125 -31.72 -0.24 18.19
CA LYS A 125 -31.73 -1.11 19.37
C LYS A 125 -30.42 -1.89 19.51
N ALA A 126 -29.93 -2.51 18.45
CA ALA A 126 -28.69 -3.30 18.48
C ALA A 126 -27.47 -2.42 18.80
N GLU A 127 -27.42 -1.20 18.27
CA GLU A 127 -26.38 -0.22 18.56
C GLU A 127 -26.47 0.27 20.01
N ALA A 128 -27.67 0.57 20.53
CA ALA A 128 -27.86 0.94 21.93
C ALA A 128 -27.41 -0.18 22.88
N GLU A 129 -27.77 -1.44 22.59
CA GLU A 129 -27.32 -2.61 23.36
C GLU A 129 -25.79 -2.78 23.30
N TRP A 130 -25.17 -2.50 22.15
CA TRP A 130 -23.71 -2.53 22.02
C TRP A 130 -23.06 -1.41 22.84
N ASN A 131 -23.60 -0.18 22.78
CA ASN A 131 -23.10 0.96 23.55
C ASN A 131 -23.22 0.73 25.07
N GLU A 132 -24.29 0.09 25.53
CA GLU A 132 -24.44 -0.29 26.94
C GLU A 132 -23.38 -1.33 27.37
N LYS A 133 -23.16 -2.36 26.53
CA LYS A 133 -22.09 -3.35 26.75
C LYS A 133 -20.71 -2.70 26.77
N PHE A 134 -20.45 -1.80 25.83
CA PHE A 134 -19.20 -1.07 25.75
C PHE A 134 -18.99 -0.15 26.96
N ALA A 135 -20.02 0.54 27.45
CA ALA A 135 -19.95 1.32 28.68
C ALA A 135 -19.65 0.44 29.91
N GLY A 136 -20.20 -0.78 29.96
CA GLY A 136 -19.84 -1.79 30.96
C GLY A 136 -18.37 -2.21 30.86
N TYR A 137 -17.90 -2.48 29.64
CA TYR A 137 -16.50 -2.81 29.35
C TYR A 137 -15.55 -1.67 29.78
N ALA A 138 -15.86 -0.42 29.44
CA ALA A 138 -15.05 0.75 29.80
C ALA A 138 -14.95 0.98 31.30
N ARG A 139 -16.00 0.66 32.08
CA ARG A 139 -15.93 0.69 33.55
C ARG A 139 -15.03 -0.41 34.11
N ALA A 140 -15.05 -1.61 33.51
CA ALA A 140 -14.26 -2.75 33.97
C ALA A 140 -12.79 -2.70 33.49
N PHE A 141 -12.54 -2.13 32.31
CA PHE A 141 -11.25 -2.07 31.64
C PHE A 141 -11.00 -0.66 31.05
N PRO A 142 -10.75 0.37 31.88
CA PRO A 142 -10.66 1.75 31.41
C PRO A 142 -9.57 1.99 30.36
N GLU A 143 -8.37 1.44 30.58
CA GLU A 143 -7.23 1.61 29.67
C GLU A 143 -7.44 0.92 28.31
N PRO A 144 -7.80 -0.39 28.24
CA PRO A 144 -8.14 -1.03 26.96
C PRO A 144 -9.33 -0.40 26.24
N ALA A 145 -10.33 0.11 26.95
CA ALA A 145 -11.45 0.81 26.33
C ALA A 145 -11.02 2.12 25.67
N ARG A 146 -10.18 2.92 26.34
CA ARG A 146 -9.61 4.13 25.74
C ARG A 146 -8.78 3.81 24.51
N GLU A 147 -7.96 2.75 24.57
CA GLU A 147 -7.16 2.29 23.43
C GLU A 147 -8.04 1.89 22.24
N LEU A 148 -9.11 1.11 22.49
CA LEU A 148 -10.04 0.69 21.44
C LEU A 148 -10.80 1.88 20.83
N GLU A 149 -11.27 2.84 21.64
CA GLU A 149 -11.93 4.05 21.14
C GLU A 149 -11.00 4.88 20.26
N GLN A 150 -9.76 5.12 20.71
CA GLN A 150 -8.76 5.84 19.93
C GLN A 150 -8.48 5.13 18.60
N ALA A 151 -8.30 3.81 18.64
CA ALA A 151 -8.03 3.01 17.44
C ALA A 151 -9.19 3.06 16.43
N ILE A 152 -10.45 2.94 16.89
CA ILE A 152 -11.64 3.03 16.03
C ILE A 152 -11.78 4.43 15.43
N ARG A 153 -11.46 5.49 16.19
CA ARG A 153 -11.47 6.88 15.69
C ARG A 153 -10.28 7.20 14.78
N GLY A 154 -9.31 6.30 14.67
CA GLY A 154 -8.09 6.53 13.90
C GLY A 154 -7.12 7.52 14.55
N GLU A 155 -7.29 7.80 15.85
CA GLU A 155 -6.42 8.68 16.63
C GLU A 155 -5.13 7.94 17.03
N LEU A 156 -4.00 8.65 16.99
CA LEU A 156 -2.71 8.13 17.43
C LEU A 156 -2.46 8.51 18.89
N ALA A 157 -1.83 7.61 19.64
CA ALA A 157 -1.42 7.90 21.02
C ALA A 157 -0.40 9.06 21.05
N GLU A 158 -0.49 9.92 22.05
CA GLU A 158 0.50 10.98 22.26
C GLU A 158 1.90 10.37 22.45
N GLY A 159 2.90 10.93 21.77
CA GLY A 159 4.29 10.45 21.84
C GLY A 159 4.50 9.04 21.30
N TRP A 160 3.63 8.54 20.41
CA TRP A 160 3.76 7.20 19.81
C TRP A 160 5.11 6.97 19.12
N ASP A 161 5.72 8.04 18.59
CA ASP A 161 6.98 8.03 17.83
C ASP A 161 8.21 8.33 18.71
N SER A 162 8.02 8.56 20.01
CA SER A 162 9.11 8.91 20.96
C SER A 162 10.17 7.82 21.12
N ALA A 163 9.84 6.58 20.77
CA ALA A 163 10.77 5.45 20.84
C ALA A 163 11.65 5.30 19.58
N ILE A 164 11.38 6.07 18.52
CA ILE A 164 12.18 6.03 17.30
C ILE A 164 13.63 6.40 17.65
N PRO A 165 14.62 5.54 17.35
CA PRO A 165 16.00 5.78 17.74
C PRO A 165 16.63 6.91 16.91
N ASP A 166 17.60 7.59 17.52
CA ASP A 166 18.50 8.49 16.80
C ASP A 166 19.49 7.69 15.94
N PHE A 167 19.75 8.19 14.73
CA PHE A 167 20.77 7.63 13.85
C PHE A 167 21.88 8.68 13.63
N PRO A 168 22.99 8.60 14.39
CA PRO A 168 24.09 9.53 14.20
C PRO A 168 24.75 9.33 12.83
N PRO A 169 25.43 10.36 12.28
CA PRO A 169 26.18 10.25 11.04
C PRO A 169 27.16 9.07 11.07
N ASP A 170 27.16 8.27 10.01
CA ASP A 170 27.99 7.08 9.88
C ASP A 170 28.22 6.80 8.39
N ALA A 171 29.48 6.87 7.95
CA ALA A 171 29.88 6.61 6.58
C ALA A 171 29.63 5.17 6.13
N LYS A 172 29.68 4.19 7.05
CA LYS A 172 29.31 2.80 6.74
C LYS A 172 27.79 2.68 6.61
N GLY A 173 27.09 3.39 7.49
CA GLY A 173 25.64 3.49 7.54
C GLY A 173 24.91 2.16 7.60
N LEU A 174 23.66 2.17 7.15
CA LEU A 174 22.71 1.06 7.27
C LEU A 174 21.75 1.06 6.09
N ALA A 175 21.41 -0.12 5.57
CA ALA A 175 20.37 -0.24 4.55
C ALA A 175 19.04 0.32 5.06
N THR A 176 18.29 1.07 4.24
CA THR A 176 17.05 1.70 4.72
C THR A 176 15.98 0.67 5.08
N ARG A 177 16.02 -0.56 4.53
CA ARG A 177 15.19 -1.69 5.03
C ARG A 177 15.50 -2.09 6.47
N ALA A 178 16.77 -2.07 6.85
CA ALA A 178 17.19 -2.44 8.20
C ALA A 178 16.93 -1.30 9.19
N ALA A 179 17.07 -0.04 8.76
CA ALA A 179 16.60 1.11 9.52
C ALA A 179 15.08 1.02 9.75
N SER A 180 14.31 0.75 8.70
CA SER A 180 12.86 0.53 8.75
C SER A 180 12.47 -0.52 9.77
N GLY A 181 13.12 -1.70 9.77
CA GLY A 181 12.84 -2.73 10.78
C GLY A 181 13.13 -2.31 12.22
N LYS A 182 14.18 -1.52 12.46
CA LYS A 182 14.47 -0.94 13.79
C LYS A 182 13.40 0.05 14.23
N ILE A 183 13.00 0.95 13.33
CA ILE A 183 11.97 1.97 13.58
C ILE A 183 10.62 1.30 13.84
N LEU A 184 10.23 0.37 12.98
CA LEU A 184 8.97 -0.37 13.07
C LEU A 184 8.86 -1.08 14.43
N ASN A 185 9.90 -1.80 14.86
CA ASN A 185 9.91 -2.48 16.16
C ASN A 185 9.88 -1.50 17.34
N ALA A 186 10.48 -0.31 17.21
CA ALA A 186 10.47 0.70 18.26
C ALA A 186 9.08 1.29 18.50
N ILE A 187 8.32 1.55 17.43
CA ILE A 187 6.97 2.12 17.53
C ILE A 187 5.89 1.06 17.81
N ALA A 188 6.15 -0.21 17.50
CA ALA A 188 5.15 -1.28 17.60
C ALA A 188 4.55 -1.42 19.01
N ASN A 189 5.33 -1.18 20.07
CA ASN A 189 4.83 -1.26 21.46
C ASN A 189 4.02 -0.04 21.88
N LYS A 190 4.12 1.07 21.14
CA LYS A 190 3.37 2.32 21.37
C LYS A 190 2.13 2.42 20.48
N LEU A 191 2.06 1.60 19.43
CA LEU A 191 0.95 1.47 18.50
C LEU A 191 0.37 0.06 18.60
N PRO A 192 -0.50 -0.22 19.58
CA PRO A 192 -1.06 -1.56 19.80
C PRO A 192 -1.86 -2.04 18.58
N ASN A 193 -2.47 -1.11 17.85
CA ASN A 193 -3.24 -1.34 16.63
C ASN A 193 -2.40 -1.43 15.34
N LEU A 194 -1.07 -1.36 15.41
CA LEU A 194 -0.17 -1.63 14.28
C LEU A 194 -0.05 -3.14 14.07
N ILE A 195 -0.49 -3.60 12.91
CA ILE A 195 -0.55 -5.03 12.56
C ILE A 195 -0.22 -5.20 11.08
N GLY A 196 0.51 -6.26 10.75
CA GLY A 196 0.92 -6.48 9.37
C GLY A 196 1.91 -7.61 9.23
N GLY A 197 2.58 -7.68 8.09
CA GLY A 197 3.59 -8.70 7.87
C GLY A 197 4.16 -8.67 6.47
N SER A 198 4.55 -9.84 5.96
CA SER A 198 5.18 -9.97 4.65
C SER A 198 4.57 -11.07 3.81
N ALA A 199 4.70 -10.91 2.49
CA ALA A 199 4.50 -11.99 1.54
C ALA A 199 5.74 -12.92 1.54
N ASP A 200 5.92 -13.70 2.61
CA ASP A 200 6.99 -14.71 2.77
C ASP A 200 8.43 -14.17 2.81
N LEU A 201 8.62 -12.88 3.14
CA LEU A 201 9.90 -12.19 3.01
C LEU A 201 10.39 -11.54 4.31
N ASN A 202 9.82 -11.89 5.47
CA ASN A 202 10.13 -11.29 6.77
C ASN A 202 11.64 -11.14 7.05
N PRO A 203 12.50 -12.16 6.85
CA PRO A 203 13.94 -12.03 7.09
C PRO A 203 14.64 -11.04 6.14
N SER A 204 14.07 -10.82 4.95
CA SER A 204 14.63 -9.97 3.90
C SER A 204 14.11 -8.54 3.95
N THR A 205 12.85 -8.34 4.35
CA THR A 205 12.18 -7.03 4.45
C THR A 205 12.33 -6.40 5.83
N TYR A 206 12.73 -7.18 6.84
CA TYR A 206 12.85 -6.78 8.25
C TYR A 206 11.56 -6.26 8.88
N THR A 207 10.40 -6.81 8.49
CA THR A 207 9.09 -6.33 8.97
C THR A 207 8.46 -7.16 10.09
N ALA A 208 9.15 -8.16 10.62
CA ALA A 208 8.67 -8.90 11.78
C ALA A 208 8.63 -7.99 13.02
N LEU A 209 7.48 -7.94 13.68
CA LEU A 209 7.27 -7.33 14.98
C LEU A 209 7.65 -8.34 16.06
N ARG A 210 8.87 -8.21 16.60
CA ARG A 210 9.45 -9.22 17.50
C ARG A 210 8.66 -9.36 18.80
N ASP A 211 8.46 -10.59 19.22
CA ASP A 211 7.78 -11.00 20.46
C ASP A 211 6.30 -10.58 20.56
N LEU A 212 5.68 -10.22 19.43
CA LEU A 212 4.32 -9.66 19.36
C LEU A 212 3.31 -10.60 18.69
N GLY A 213 3.63 -11.88 18.64
CA GLY A 213 2.76 -12.97 18.21
C GLY A 213 2.56 -13.07 16.70
N ASP A 214 2.20 -14.26 16.26
CA ASP A 214 1.83 -14.59 14.89
C ASP A 214 0.31 -14.73 14.81
N PHE A 215 -0.34 -13.99 13.90
CA PHE A 215 -1.79 -14.01 13.71
C PHE A 215 -2.23 -15.31 13.07
N GLU A 216 -2.84 -16.20 13.86
CA GLU A 216 -3.23 -17.54 13.39
C GLU A 216 -4.28 -18.18 14.31
N SER A 217 -4.98 -19.20 13.81
CA SER A 217 -5.96 -19.95 14.59
C SER A 217 -5.29 -20.69 15.76
N PRO A 218 -5.75 -20.47 17.02
CA PRO A 218 -5.21 -21.17 18.19
C PRO A 218 -5.51 -22.67 18.19
N ASN A 219 -6.41 -23.14 17.33
CA ASN A 219 -6.73 -24.57 17.18
C ASN A 219 -5.66 -25.35 16.40
N LYS A 220 -4.65 -24.68 15.86
CA LYS A 220 -3.51 -25.31 15.19
C LYS A 220 -2.29 -25.19 16.08
N ASP A 221 -1.65 -26.32 16.38
CA ASP A 221 -0.37 -26.33 17.07
C ASP A 221 0.76 -26.17 16.06
N PHE A 222 1.35 -24.98 16.01
CA PHE A 222 2.52 -24.70 15.18
C PHE A 222 3.84 -24.97 15.92
N GLY A 223 3.81 -25.42 17.18
CA GLY A 223 4.98 -25.77 17.97
C GLY A 223 6.11 -24.73 17.87
N LYS A 224 7.34 -25.21 17.65
CA LYS A 224 8.52 -24.39 17.34
C LYS A 224 8.75 -24.27 15.82
N SER A 225 7.74 -23.82 15.08
CA SER A 225 7.90 -23.57 13.65
C SER A 225 8.97 -22.51 13.38
N GLN A 226 9.83 -22.79 12.40
CA GLN A 226 10.81 -21.81 11.92
C GLN A 226 10.09 -20.61 11.32
N GLY A 227 10.60 -19.40 11.60
CA GLY A 227 10.02 -18.15 11.07
C GLY A 227 8.96 -17.50 11.95
N SER A 228 8.66 -18.05 13.14
CA SER A 228 7.84 -17.36 14.14
C SER A 228 8.45 -16.03 14.56
N ALA A 229 7.61 -15.01 14.76
CA ALA A 229 8.02 -13.72 15.27
C ALA A 229 8.23 -13.69 16.80
N GLY A 230 7.92 -14.78 17.51
CA GLY A 230 7.86 -14.83 18.97
C GLY A 230 6.50 -14.35 19.51
N GLY A 231 6.17 -14.65 20.77
CA GLY A 231 4.88 -14.27 21.39
C GLY A 231 3.70 -15.24 21.14
N GLY A 232 3.90 -16.31 20.38
CA GLY A 232 2.92 -17.39 20.17
C GLY A 232 1.97 -17.21 18.99
N TRP A 233 1.22 -18.26 18.64
CA TRP A 233 0.33 -18.32 17.48
C TRP A 233 -1.13 -18.20 17.94
N ASN A 234 -1.78 -17.07 17.69
CA ASN A 234 -3.17 -16.83 18.06
C ASN A 234 -3.74 -15.58 17.36
N TYR A 235 -5.04 -15.34 17.45
CA TYR A 235 -5.70 -14.19 16.81
C TYR A 235 -5.32 -12.81 17.38
N ALA A 236 -4.61 -12.73 18.51
CA ALA A 236 -4.04 -11.48 19.03
C ALA A 236 -2.61 -11.21 18.53
N GLY A 237 -2.00 -12.17 17.81
CA GLY A 237 -0.71 -11.96 17.18
C GLY A 237 -0.76 -10.85 16.13
N ARG A 238 0.34 -10.08 16.01
CA ARG A 238 0.40 -8.90 15.14
C ARG A 238 1.23 -9.08 13.88
N ASN A 239 1.79 -10.28 13.70
CA ASN A 239 2.51 -10.69 12.50
C ASN A 239 1.62 -11.56 11.63
N ILE A 240 1.23 -11.07 10.46
CA ILE A 240 0.46 -11.83 9.47
C ILE A 240 1.41 -12.47 8.46
N HIS A 241 1.34 -13.80 8.33
CA HIS A 241 2.09 -14.56 7.32
C HIS A 241 1.23 -14.73 6.07
N PHE A 242 1.37 -13.83 5.10
CA PHE A 242 0.54 -13.87 3.89
C PHE A 242 0.92 -15.03 2.94
N GLY A 243 2.15 -15.54 3.06
CA GLY A 243 2.77 -16.43 2.06
C GLY A 243 3.09 -15.68 0.77
N VAL A 244 3.49 -16.39 -0.29
CA VAL A 244 3.79 -15.81 -1.62
C VAL A 244 2.48 -15.40 -2.32
N ARG A 245 1.85 -14.33 -1.82
CA ARG A 245 0.49 -13.90 -2.17
C ARG A 245 0.33 -12.37 -2.10
N GLU A 246 1.19 -11.63 -2.78
CA GLU A 246 1.23 -10.17 -2.76
C GLU A 246 -0.14 -9.55 -3.08
N HIS A 247 -0.82 -10.06 -4.12
CA HIS A 247 -2.12 -9.50 -4.53
C HIS A 247 -3.18 -9.64 -3.42
N ALA A 248 -3.26 -10.82 -2.81
CA ALA A 248 -4.18 -11.09 -1.71
C ALA A 248 -3.79 -10.35 -0.44
N MET A 249 -2.49 -10.20 -0.16
CA MET A 249 -1.97 -9.33 0.89
C MET A 249 -2.50 -7.91 0.70
N GLY A 250 -2.31 -7.31 -0.47
CA GLY A 250 -2.80 -5.95 -0.75
C GLY A 250 -4.31 -5.81 -0.56
N ALA A 251 -5.10 -6.80 -1.01
CA ALA A 251 -6.55 -6.78 -0.84
C ALA A 251 -6.97 -6.95 0.63
N ALA A 252 -6.29 -7.82 1.38
CA ALA A 252 -6.53 -8.01 2.80
C ALA A 252 -6.22 -6.73 3.61
N LEU A 253 -5.11 -6.06 3.31
CA LEU A 253 -4.76 -4.79 3.96
C LEU A 253 -5.80 -3.70 3.70
N ASN A 254 -6.35 -3.63 2.48
CA ASN A 254 -7.45 -2.74 2.16
C ASN A 254 -8.70 -3.06 3.00
N GLY A 255 -9.04 -4.34 3.15
CA GLY A 255 -10.14 -4.77 4.02
C GLY A 255 -9.91 -4.43 5.49
N MET A 256 -8.68 -4.59 5.98
CA MET A 256 -8.28 -4.20 7.34
C MET A 256 -8.41 -2.68 7.55
N ALA A 257 -7.95 -1.87 6.58
CA ALA A 257 -8.11 -0.42 6.64
C ALA A 257 -9.59 -0.01 6.62
N ALA A 258 -10.41 -0.63 5.75
CA ALA A 258 -11.83 -0.35 5.64
C ALA A 258 -12.64 -0.76 6.87
N HIS A 259 -12.21 -1.81 7.59
CA HIS A 259 -12.82 -2.21 8.86
C HIS A 259 -12.63 -1.14 9.95
N GLY A 260 -11.50 -0.41 9.92
CA GLY A 260 -11.13 0.53 10.98
C GLY A 260 -10.56 -0.18 12.22
N GLY A 261 -9.99 0.59 13.14
CA GLY A 261 -9.42 0.05 14.39
C GLY A 261 -7.98 -0.48 14.28
N VAL A 262 -7.40 -0.57 13.07
CA VAL A 262 -6.01 -1.03 12.86
C VAL A 262 -5.23 -0.12 11.92
N ILE A 263 -3.89 -0.19 12.00
CA ILE A 263 -2.94 0.42 11.07
C ILE A 263 -2.28 -0.73 10.30
N PRO A 264 -2.78 -1.08 9.11
CA PRO A 264 -2.29 -2.23 8.36
C PRO A 264 -1.02 -1.89 7.59
N PHE A 265 -0.02 -2.78 7.66
CA PHE A 265 1.13 -2.75 6.77
C PHE A 265 1.39 -4.10 6.09
N GLY A 266 1.96 -4.08 4.90
CA GLY A 266 2.42 -5.28 4.20
C GLY A 266 3.72 -5.07 3.47
N SER A 267 4.53 -6.11 3.36
CA SER A 267 5.86 -6.02 2.76
C SER A 267 6.15 -7.10 1.73
N THR A 268 6.91 -6.69 0.71
CA THR A 268 7.52 -7.55 -0.31
C THR A 268 8.69 -6.80 -0.95
N PHE A 269 9.31 -7.33 -1.99
CA PHE A 269 10.28 -6.59 -2.81
C PHE A 269 9.56 -5.62 -3.74
N LEU A 270 10.18 -4.47 -4.03
CA LEU A 270 9.57 -3.44 -4.88
C LEU A 270 9.23 -3.97 -6.27
N ILE A 271 10.02 -4.88 -6.81
CA ILE A 271 9.76 -5.53 -8.10
C ILE A 271 8.42 -6.29 -8.13
N PHE A 272 7.99 -6.84 -6.98
CA PHE A 272 6.69 -7.53 -6.87
C PHE A 272 5.53 -6.58 -6.57
N SER A 273 5.77 -5.26 -6.55
CA SER A 273 4.69 -4.25 -6.52
C SER A 273 3.72 -4.40 -7.71
N ASP A 274 4.18 -5.02 -8.81
CA ASP A 274 3.35 -5.33 -9.97
C ASP A 274 2.28 -6.38 -9.68
N TYR A 275 2.56 -7.37 -8.83
CA TYR A 275 1.61 -8.44 -8.51
C TYR A 275 0.40 -7.94 -7.72
N LEU A 276 0.56 -6.87 -6.93
CA LEU A 276 -0.50 -6.27 -6.11
C LEU A 276 -0.93 -4.87 -6.58
N ARG A 277 -0.53 -4.46 -7.79
CA ARG A 277 -0.84 -3.15 -8.36
C ARG A 277 -2.34 -2.81 -8.37
N PRO A 278 -3.28 -3.72 -8.71
CA PRO A 278 -4.71 -3.43 -8.60
C PRO A 278 -5.15 -3.10 -7.17
N SER A 279 -4.64 -3.82 -6.17
CA SER A 279 -4.91 -3.56 -4.75
C SER A 279 -4.35 -2.22 -4.28
N ILE A 280 -3.13 -1.86 -4.71
CA ILE A 280 -2.53 -0.53 -4.41
C ILE A 280 -3.41 0.58 -5.00
N ARG A 281 -3.83 0.44 -6.26
CA ARG A 281 -4.73 1.40 -6.90
C ARG A 281 -6.06 1.53 -6.16
N LEU A 282 -6.65 0.42 -5.72
CA LEU A 282 -7.88 0.46 -4.92
C LEU A 282 -7.66 1.12 -3.56
N ALA A 283 -6.52 0.89 -2.90
CA ALA A 283 -6.19 1.58 -1.65
C ALA A 283 -6.20 3.09 -1.84
N ALA A 284 -5.60 3.57 -2.93
CA ALA A 284 -5.54 4.99 -3.25
C ALA A 284 -6.92 5.57 -3.60
N LEU A 285 -7.73 4.82 -4.35
CA LEU A 285 -9.10 5.21 -4.71
C LEU A 285 -10.04 5.26 -3.48
N MET A 286 -9.90 4.31 -2.56
CA MET A 286 -10.71 4.23 -1.33
C MET A 286 -10.21 5.15 -0.22
N GLU A 287 -9.11 5.87 -0.44
CA GLU A 287 -8.49 6.72 0.58
C GLU A 287 -8.02 5.91 1.82
N ALA A 288 -7.65 4.65 1.61
CA ALA A 288 -7.27 3.74 2.67
C ALA A 288 -5.81 3.99 3.11
N GLY A 289 -5.61 4.31 4.39
CA GLY A 289 -4.29 4.47 5.02
C GLY A 289 -3.53 3.15 5.20
N VAL A 290 -3.18 2.48 4.09
CA VAL A 290 -2.37 1.27 4.05
C VAL A 290 -0.89 1.62 3.86
N ILE A 291 -0.02 0.95 4.62
CA ILE A 291 1.44 1.13 4.51
C ILE A 291 2.03 -0.04 3.71
N PHE A 292 2.56 0.24 2.52
CA PHE A 292 3.29 -0.73 1.72
C PHE A 292 4.79 -0.56 1.94
N VAL A 293 5.45 -1.59 2.47
CA VAL A 293 6.89 -1.60 2.73
C VAL A 293 7.58 -2.39 1.62
N PHE A 294 8.07 -1.69 0.61
CA PHE A 294 8.79 -2.28 -0.51
C PHE A 294 10.30 -2.16 -0.31
N THR A 295 10.98 -3.29 -0.20
CA THR A 295 12.45 -3.31 -0.10
C THR A 295 13.09 -3.68 -1.43
N HIS A 296 14.42 -3.72 -1.53
CA HIS A 296 15.12 -4.14 -2.75
C HIS A 296 14.73 -3.25 -3.94
N ASP A 297 14.92 -1.95 -3.76
CA ASP A 297 14.27 -0.89 -4.53
C ASP A 297 14.89 -0.55 -5.91
N SER A 298 15.96 -1.22 -6.32
CA SER A 298 16.74 -0.84 -7.51
C SER A 298 17.60 -1.98 -8.06
N ILE A 299 18.36 -1.70 -9.13
CA ILE A 299 19.42 -2.59 -9.64
C ILE A 299 20.52 -2.90 -8.59
N GLY A 300 20.59 -2.13 -7.49
CA GLY A 300 21.45 -2.40 -6.34
C GLY A 300 21.17 -3.73 -5.62
N VAL A 301 20.06 -4.40 -5.96
CA VAL A 301 19.79 -5.79 -5.56
C VAL A 301 20.93 -6.71 -5.99
N GLY A 302 21.50 -6.55 -7.19
CA GLY A 302 22.66 -7.33 -7.60
C GLY A 302 22.32 -8.74 -8.09
N GLU A 303 22.76 -9.76 -7.37
CA GLU A 303 22.93 -11.12 -7.92
C GLU A 303 21.63 -11.79 -8.38
N ASP A 304 20.49 -11.45 -7.77
CA ASP A 304 19.16 -11.97 -8.17
C ASP A 304 18.78 -11.56 -9.61
N GLY A 305 19.45 -10.54 -10.15
CA GLY A 305 19.40 -10.20 -11.57
C GLY A 305 18.12 -9.47 -12.00
N PRO A 306 17.93 -9.31 -13.33
CA PRO A 306 16.93 -8.41 -13.89
C PRO A 306 15.47 -8.76 -13.54
N THR A 307 15.18 -9.99 -13.16
CA THR A 307 13.83 -10.40 -12.72
C THR A 307 13.46 -9.88 -11.33
N HIS A 308 14.45 -9.42 -10.55
CA HIS A 308 14.29 -8.94 -9.17
C HIS A 308 14.66 -7.47 -8.99
N GLN A 309 15.10 -6.80 -10.06
CA GLN A 309 15.65 -5.45 -10.01
C GLN A 309 14.62 -4.46 -10.55
N PRO A 310 14.03 -3.61 -9.69
CA PRO A 310 13.14 -2.56 -10.13
C PRO A 310 13.80 -1.62 -11.14
N VAL A 311 13.05 -1.25 -12.17
CA VAL A 311 13.40 -0.22 -13.14
C VAL A 311 12.26 0.80 -13.22
N GLU A 312 11.08 0.39 -13.67
CA GLU A 312 9.92 1.25 -13.87
C GLU A 312 9.03 1.42 -12.64
N GLN A 313 9.20 0.60 -11.59
CA GLN A 313 8.24 0.49 -10.49
C GLN A 313 8.03 1.83 -9.76
N LEU A 314 9.09 2.62 -9.53
CA LEU A 314 8.94 3.95 -8.91
C LEU A 314 8.09 4.89 -9.78
N ALA A 315 8.38 4.99 -11.08
CA ALA A 315 7.61 5.81 -12.00
C ALA A 315 6.15 5.32 -12.10
N ALA A 316 5.96 4.00 -12.15
CA ALA A 316 4.64 3.38 -12.23
C ALA A 316 3.82 3.59 -10.94
N LEU A 317 4.44 3.63 -9.76
CA LEU A 317 3.76 3.91 -8.49
C LEU A 317 3.46 5.41 -8.35
N ARG A 318 4.41 6.29 -8.66
CA ARG A 318 4.22 7.77 -8.65
C ARG A 318 3.11 8.23 -9.60
N ALA A 319 2.83 7.47 -10.65
CA ALA A 319 1.73 7.74 -11.57
C ALA A 319 0.34 7.42 -11.00
N ILE A 320 0.24 6.70 -9.87
CA ILE A 320 -1.05 6.37 -9.24
C ILE A 320 -1.53 7.58 -8.44
N PRO A 321 -2.68 8.19 -8.77
CA PRO A 321 -3.20 9.33 -8.01
C PRO A 321 -3.39 8.98 -6.54
N ARG A 322 -3.02 9.90 -5.65
CA ARG A 322 -3.13 9.80 -4.19
C ARG A 322 -2.25 8.74 -3.51
N LEU A 323 -1.42 7.99 -4.23
CA LEU A 323 -0.41 7.14 -3.60
C LEU A 323 0.82 7.98 -3.25
N VAL A 324 1.18 8.08 -1.97
CA VAL A 324 2.42 8.76 -1.58
C VAL A 324 3.58 7.77 -1.70
N VAL A 325 4.58 8.09 -2.52
CA VAL A 325 5.79 7.27 -2.66
C VAL A 325 6.94 7.97 -1.94
N ILE A 326 7.55 7.30 -0.96
CA ILE A 326 8.67 7.83 -0.19
C ILE A 326 9.88 6.91 -0.37
N ARG A 327 10.96 7.44 -0.93
CA ARG A 327 12.24 6.76 -1.12
C ARG A 327 13.34 7.42 -0.27
N PRO A 328 13.46 7.05 1.01
CA PRO A 328 14.37 7.70 1.95
C PRO A 328 15.83 7.43 1.60
N CYS A 329 16.69 8.43 1.75
CA CYS A 329 18.11 8.32 1.43
C CYS A 329 19.00 7.75 2.54
N ASP A 330 18.54 7.80 3.79
CA ASP A 330 19.27 7.30 4.94
C ASP A 330 18.32 6.83 6.06
N ALA A 331 18.88 6.43 7.20
CA ALA A 331 18.10 5.99 8.35
C ALA A 331 17.23 7.10 8.97
N ASN A 332 17.69 8.36 8.93
CA ASN A 332 16.94 9.50 9.46
C ASN A 332 15.75 9.88 8.59
N GLU A 333 15.88 9.89 7.25
CA GLU A 333 14.73 10.03 6.37
C GLU A 333 13.77 8.86 6.51
N THR A 334 14.28 7.64 6.71
CA THR A 334 13.43 6.45 6.94
C THR A 334 12.57 6.62 8.19
N ALA A 335 13.11 7.20 9.26
CA ALA A 335 12.35 7.51 10.47
C ALA A 335 11.20 8.48 10.21
N VAL A 336 11.42 9.53 9.42
CA VAL A 336 10.36 10.49 9.07
C VAL A 336 9.37 9.90 8.08
N ALA A 337 9.82 9.04 7.15
CA ALA A 337 8.95 8.32 6.23
C ALA A 337 7.94 7.43 6.98
N TRP A 338 8.37 6.75 8.05
CA TRP A 338 7.47 6.00 8.94
C TRP A 338 6.51 6.90 9.71
N ARG A 339 6.95 8.08 10.18
CA ARG A 339 6.05 9.08 10.78
C ARG A 339 4.93 9.47 9.83
N ILE A 340 5.30 9.82 8.60
CA ILE A 340 4.33 10.16 7.55
C ILE A 340 3.40 8.97 7.27
N ALA A 341 3.93 7.76 7.14
CA ALA A 341 3.14 6.57 6.83
C ALA A 341 2.10 6.23 7.91
N VAL A 342 2.46 6.38 9.20
CA VAL A 342 1.56 6.11 10.33
C VAL A 342 0.52 7.21 10.53
N GLU A 343 0.93 8.48 10.40
CA GLU A 343 0.05 9.64 10.53
C GLU A 343 -0.96 9.73 9.39
N ASN A 344 -0.61 9.23 8.21
CA ASN A 344 -1.42 9.35 7.02
C ASN A 344 -2.51 8.26 6.97
N ARG A 345 -3.67 8.57 7.55
CA ARG A 345 -4.80 7.64 7.62
C ARG A 345 -5.79 7.72 6.45
N HIS A 346 -5.59 8.65 5.51
CA HIS A 346 -6.54 8.98 4.44
C HIS A 346 -6.01 8.75 3.01
N ARG A 347 -4.86 8.07 2.89
CA ARG A 347 -4.31 7.62 1.60
C ARG A 347 -3.14 6.66 1.86
N PRO A 348 -2.86 5.72 0.94
CA PRO A 348 -1.79 4.77 1.11
C PRO A 348 -0.42 5.41 0.95
N VAL A 349 0.57 4.82 1.62
CA VAL A 349 1.98 5.20 1.53
C VAL A 349 2.81 3.99 1.10
N ALA A 350 3.63 4.16 0.06
CA ALA A 350 4.61 3.18 -0.39
C ALA A 350 6.03 3.64 0.01
N LEU A 351 6.68 2.86 0.85
CA LEU A 351 8.08 3.06 1.24
C LEU A 351 8.97 2.22 0.32
N ALA A 352 9.91 2.84 -0.39
CA ALA A 352 10.89 2.17 -1.24
C ALA A 352 12.27 2.15 -0.55
N LEU A 353 12.75 0.97 -0.18
CA LEU A 353 13.86 0.78 0.75
C LEU A 353 15.00 -0.06 0.14
N SER A 354 16.25 0.35 0.38
CA SER A 354 17.44 -0.26 -0.21
C SER A 354 17.76 -1.63 0.38
N ARG A 355 18.36 -2.51 -0.44
CA ARG A 355 18.96 -3.77 0.03
C ARG A 355 20.31 -3.51 0.70
N GLN A 356 21.10 -2.70 0.03
CA GLN A 356 22.47 -2.30 0.34
C GLN A 356 22.52 -1.20 1.38
N ASN A 357 23.64 -1.12 2.09
CA ASN A 357 23.90 -0.02 3.01
C ASN A 357 24.01 1.31 2.27
N VAL A 358 23.49 2.35 2.90
CA VAL A 358 23.65 3.75 2.52
C VAL A 358 24.19 4.49 3.75
N PRO A 359 25.05 5.50 3.58
CA PRO A 359 25.60 6.25 4.70
C PRO A 359 24.48 6.98 5.44
N THR A 360 24.60 7.07 6.77
CA THR A 360 23.79 8.02 7.54
C THR A 360 24.41 9.39 7.38
N LEU A 361 23.66 10.34 6.80
CA LEU A 361 24.24 11.60 6.34
C LEU A 361 24.51 12.53 7.52
N GLU A 362 25.69 13.17 7.49
CA GLU A 362 25.91 14.39 8.24
C GLU A 362 25.14 15.53 7.53
N ARG A 363 24.28 16.21 8.27
CA ARG A 363 23.43 17.26 7.70
C ARG A 363 23.93 18.62 8.16
N GLY A 364 24.16 19.50 7.19
CA GLY A 364 24.36 20.93 7.41
C GLY A 364 23.27 21.72 6.72
N GLY A 365 22.80 22.81 7.32
CA GLY A 365 21.74 23.67 6.80
C GLY A 365 20.60 23.92 7.80
N ASP A 366 19.71 24.85 7.45
CA ASP A 366 18.65 25.34 8.35
C ASP A 366 17.42 24.41 8.41
N VAL A 367 17.22 23.55 7.40
CA VAL A 367 16.05 22.66 7.31
C VAL A 367 16.34 21.33 8.01
N THR A 368 15.51 20.99 9.00
CA THR A 368 15.62 19.70 9.70
C THR A 368 15.21 18.53 8.80
N VAL A 369 15.67 17.32 9.12
CA VAL A 369 15.25 16.08 8.40
C VAL A 369 13.74 15.93 8.37
N ALA A 370 13.12 16.14 9.53
CA ALA A 370 11.68 16.02 9.71
C ALA A 370 10.93 16.98 8.79
N GLU A 371 11.37 18.24 8.76
CA GLU A 371 10.77 19.24 7.89
C GLU A 371 11.00 18.91 6.40
N GLY A 372 12.22 18.57 6.02
CA GLY A 372 12.58 18.32 4.63
C GLY A 372 11.80 17.17 4.00
N VAL A 373 11.73 16.02 4.69
CA VAL A 373 11.03 14.83 4.18
C VAL A 373 9.51 15.08 4.12
N ARG A 374 8.93 15.78 5.10
CA ARG A 374 7.49 16.15 5.10
C ARG A 374 7.13 17.09 3.96
N ARG A 375 8.09 17.90 3.48
CA ARG A 375 7.92 18.75 2.30
C ARG A 375 8.24 18.04 0.98
N GLY A 376 8.62 16.76 1.00
CA GLY A 376 8.85 15.91 -0.17
C GLY A 376 10.16 16.14 -0.92
N ALA A 377 10.62 17.38 -1.03
CA ALA A 377 11.96 17.73 -1.52
C ALA A 377 12.52 18.94 -0.78
N TYR A 378 13.81 18.94 -0.49
CA TYR A 378 14.45 20.01 0.26
C TYR A 378 15.94 20.15 -0.10
N VAL A 379 16.47 21.36 0.13
CA VAL A 379 17.90 21.66 -0.08
C VAL A 379 18.72 21.02 1.03
N LEU A 380 19.62 20.12 0.65
CA LEU A 380 20.51 19.40 1.55
C LEU A 380 21.82 20.14 1.76
N ALA A 381 22.27 20.86 0.73
CA ALA A 381 23.44 21.71 0.79
C ALA A 381 23.38 22.74 -0.34
N ASP A 382 23.80 23.97 -0.03
CA ASP A 382 23.98 25.04 -1.00
C ASP A 382 25.48 25.37 -1.20
N PRO A 383 25.83 26.09 -2.28
CA PRO A 383 27.15 26.70 -2.36
C PRO A 383 27.28 27.79 -1.28
N PRO A 384 28.47 27.94 -0.65
CA PRO A 384 28.66 28.94 0.40
C PRO A 384 28.59 30.38 -0.11
N ASP A 385 28.94 30.61 -1.39
CA ASP A 385 29.08 31.95 -1.97
C ASP A 385 28.28 32.11 -3.26
N GLY A 386 27.17 32.87 -3.21
CA GLY A 386 26.35 33.23 -4.37
C GLY A 386 25.40 32.13 -4.88
N PRO A 387 24.63 32.40 -5.96
CA PRO A 387 23.63 31.45 -6.45
C PRO A 387 24.27 30.20 -7.07
N PRO A 388 23.59 29.03 -7.01
CA PRO A 388 24.08 27.81 -7.65
C PRO A 388 24.04 27.94 -9.18
N GLU A 389 25.05 27.36 -9.83
CA GLU A 389 25.14 27.21 -11.29
C GLU A 389 24.38 25.98 -11.77
N ILE A 390 24.28 24.95 -10.92
CA ILE A 390 23.60 23.69 -11.20
C ILE A 390 22.92 23.14 -9.94
N ILE A 391 21.79 22.45 -10.12
CA ILE A 391 21.10 21.69 -9.08
C ILE A 391 21.26 20.20 -9.34
N LEU A 392 21.81 19.45 -8.37
CA LEU A 392 21.78 18.00 -8.36
C LEU A 392 20.60 17.53 -7.51
N ILE A 393 19.71 16.73 -8.09
CA ILE A 393 18.51 16.21 -7.44
C ILE A 393 18.66 14.69 -7.36
N ALA A 394 18.43 14.10 -6.18
CA ALA A 394 18.47 12.65 -6.04
C ALA A 394 17.46 12.16 -5.00
N THR A 395 17.23 10.85 -5.02
CA THR A 395 16.38 10.14 -4.06
C THR A 395 17.12 8.91 -3.55
N GLY A 396 16.71 8.37 -2.41
CA GLY A 396 17.22 7.09 -1.95
C GLY A 396 18.74 6.99 -1.89
N SER A 397 19.26 5.83 -2.31
CA SER A 397 20.70 5.54 -2.28
C SER A 397 21.55 6.51 -3.10
N GLU A 398 20.97 7.17 -4.10
CA GLU A 398 21.72 8.05 -5.00
C GLU A 398 22.02 9.43 -4.39
N VAL A 399 21.40 9.81 -3.26
CA VAL A 399 21.73 11.07 -2.56
C VAL A 399 23.19 11.08 -2.11
N SER A 400 23.69 9.97 -1.56
CA SER A 400 25.11 9.85 -1.18
C SER A 400 26.06 9.96 -2.39
N LEU A 401 25.62 9.45 -3.54
CA LEU A 401 26.37 9.53 -4.80
C LEU A 401 26.51 10.97 -5.29
N VAL A 402 25.40 11.74 -5.28
CA VAL A 402 25.44 13.15 -5.69
C VAL A 402 26.15 14.04 -4.67
N MET A 403 26.21 13.67 -3.38
CA MET A 403 27.07 14.33 -2.40
C MET A 403 28.55 14.17 -2.77
N ALA A 404 29.00 12.96 -3.11
CA ALA A 404 30.37 12.73 -3.54
C ALA A 404 30.70 13.48 -4.84
N ALA A 405 29.75 13.54 -5.79
CA ALA A 405 29.91 14.31 -7.02
C ALA A 405 29.97 15.82 -6.77
N ARG A 406 29.20 16.34 -5.82
CA ARG A 406 29.24 17.75 -5.40
C ARG A 406 30.64 18.16 -4.96
N GLU A 407 31.31 17.37 -4.11
CA GLU A 407 32.66 17.74 -3.66
C GLU A 407 33.66 17.81 -4.83
N LYS A 408 33.61 16.84 -5.75
CA LYS A 408 34.42 16.87 -6.99
C LYS A 408 34.12 18.07 -7.90
N LEU A 409 32.86 18.50 -7.98
CA LEU A 409 32.46 19.69 -8.74
C LEU A 409 32.92 20.99 -8.07
N ARG A 410 32.89 21.05 -6.73
CA ARG A 410 33.38 22.19 -5.95
C ARG A 410 34.88 22.38 -6.11
N GLU A 411 35.66 21.29 -6.13
CA GLU A 411 37.10 21.33 -6.43
C GLU A 411 37.40 21.94 -7.81
N ARG A 412 36.43 21.86 -8.75
CA ARG A 412 36.49 22.47 -10.07
C ARG A 412 35.85 23.86 -10.14
N GLY A 413 35.53 24.46 -8.99
CA GLY A 413 34.96 25.80 -8.89
C GLY A 413 33.50 25.91 -9.34
N VAL A 414 32.75 24.81 -9.41
CA VAL A 414 31.32 24.82 -9.75
C VAL A 414 30.49 25.01 -8.48
N LYS A 415 29.55 25.96 -8.51
CA LYS A 415 28.58 26.22 -7.44
C LYS A 415 27.39 25.27 -7.56
N VAL A 416 27.34 24.26 -6.69
CA VAL A 416 26.34 23.19 -6.75
C VAL A 416 25.36 23.29 -5.59
N ARG A 417 24.06 23.30 -5.91
CA ARG A 417 22.99 22.99 -4.96
C ARG A 417 22.68 21.50 -4.98
N LEU A 418 22.47 20.92 -3.80
CA LEU A 418 22.06 19.54 -3.62
C LEU A 418 20.63 19.48 -3.08
N VAL A 419 19.77 18.69 -3.71
CA VAL A 419 18.38 18.46 -3.30
C VAL A 419 18.15 16.97 -3.06
N SER A 420 17.66 16.61 -1.86
CA SER A 420 17.03 15.31 -1.65
C SER A 420 15.54 15.44 -1.93
N MET A 421 15.00 14.50 -2.69
CA MET A 421 13.60 14.49 -3.12
C MET A 421 12.93 13.15 -2.78
N PRO A 422 12.78 12.79 -1.50
CA PRO A 422 12.23 11.49 -1.11
C PRO A 422 10.81 11.24 -1.62
N SER A 423 9.99 12.27 -1.83
CA SER A 423 8.62 12.10 -2.36
C SER A 423 8.22 13.22 -3.32
N TRP A 424 7.77 12.82 -4.51
CA TRP A 424 7.24 13.76 -5.51
C TRP A 424 5.88 14.29 -5.11
N GLU A 425 5.04 13.42 -4.54
CA GLU A 425 3.66 13.77 -4.19
C GLU A 425 3.63 14.82 -3.09
N LEU A 426 4.43 14.64 -2.03
CA LEU A 426 4.52 15.61 -0.94
C LEU A 426 5.14 16.93 -1.40
N PHE A 427 6.06 16.91 -2.36
CA PHE A 427 6.67 18.12 -2.91
C PHE A 427 5.71 18.88 -3.83
N ASP A 428 4.98 18.17 -4.70
CA ASP A 428 4.00 18.75 -5.61
C ASP A 428 2.84 19.43 -4.85
N GLU A 429 2.53 18.97 -3.63
CA GLU A 429 1.57 19.58 -2.71
C GLU A 429 2.07 20.88 -2.06
N GLN A 430 3.36 21.18 -2.13
CA GLN A 430 3.88 22.38 -1.53
C GLN A 430 3.49 23.65 -2.29
N PRO A 431 3.32 24.77 -1.56
CA PRO A 431 3.17 26.10 -2.15
C PRO A 431 4.23 26.39 -3.22
N ARG A 432 3.83 27.14 -4.25
CA ARG A 432 4.66 27.41 -5.42
C ARG A 432 5.98 28.10 -5.05
N ASP A 433 5.93 29.06 -4.13
CA ASP A 433 7.09 29.76 -3.60
C ASP A 433 8.11 28.81 -2.95
N TYR A 434 7.65 27.79 -2.20
CA TYR A 434 8.54 26.76 -1.68
C TYR A 434 9.16 25.90 -2.79
N ARG A 435 8.36 25.46 -3.77
CA ARG A 435 8.87 24.68 -4.89
C ARG A 435 9.90 25.45 -5.71
N GLU A 436 9.66 26.74 -5.94
CA GLU A 436 10.61 27.64 -6.60
C GLU A 436 11.82 27.99 -5.72
N PHE A 437 11.66 27.99 -4.39
CA PHE A 437 12.80 28.10 -3.49
C PHE A 437 13.73 26.89 -3.61
N VAL A 438 13.21 25.66 -3.63
CA VAL A 438 14.02 24.43 -3.76
C VAL A 438 14.60 24.31 -5.16
N LEU A 439 13.78 24.55 -6.20
CA LEU A 439 14.15 24.47 -7.62
C LEU A 439 13.99 25.82 -8.34
N PRO A 440 14.87 26.82 -8.09
CA PRO A 440 14.79 28.15 -8.69
C PRO A 440 14.68 28.11 -10.20
N PRO A 441 13.66 28.73 -10.83
CA PRO A 441 13.48 28.74 -12.28
C PRO A 441 14.69 29.33 -13.04
N LEU A 442 15.43 30.24 -12.40
CA LEU A 442 16.62 30.86 -12.96
C LEU A 442 17.81 29.90 -13.11
N VAL A 443 17.84 28.83 -12.31
CA VAL A 443 18.90 27.80 -12.35
C VAL A 443 18.39 26.66 -13.22
N ARG A 444 18.65 26.80 -14.52
CA ARG A 444 18.18 25.87 -15.56
C ARG A 444 18.97 24.55 -15.64
N PRO A 445 20.30 24.53 -15.45
CA PRO A 445 21.04 23.27 -15.38
C PRO A 445 20.60 22.48 -14.15
N ARG A 446 19.96 21.33 -14.39
CA ARG A 446 19.46 20.42 -13.36
C ARG A 446 19.77 19.00 -13.75
N LEU A 447 20.38 18.23 -12.86
CA LEU A 447 20.68 16.83 -13.08
C LEU A 447 19.98 15.99 -12.01
N ALA A 448 19.01 15.17 -12.43
CA ALA A 448 18.41 14.18 -11.54
C ALA A 448 19.18 12.86 -11.60
N VAL A 449 19.33 12.18 -10.45
CA VAL A 449 20.02 10.89 -10.33
C VAL A 449 19.18 9.93 -9.50
N GLU A 450 18.71 8.86 -10.12
CA GLU A 450 17.89 7.84 -9.47
C GLU A 450 18.10 6.48 -10.16
N ALA A 451 18.35 5.42 -9.39
CA ALA A 451 18.51 4.06 -9.93
C ALA A 451 17.18 3.40 -10.35
N ALA A 452 16.43 4.11 -11.21
CA ALA A 452 15.14 3.74 -11.77
C ALA A 452 14.92 4.42 -13.14
N LEU A 453 13.79 4.14 -13.78
CA LEU A 453 13.41 4.71 -15.08
C LEU A 453 13.29 6.24 -14.99
N PRO A 454 13.92 7.01 -15.92
CA PRO A 454 13.86 8.49 -15.93
C PRO A 454 12.45 9.11 -16.10
N THR A 455 11.46 8.33 -16.52
CA THR A 455 10.13 8.83 -16.87
C THR A 455 9.52 9.65 -15.71
N GLY A 456 9.13 10.89 -16.02
CA GLY A 456 8.55 11.84 -15.05
C GLY A 456 9.55 12.86 -14.48
N TRP A 457 10.85 12.55 -14.42
CA TRP A 457 11.88 13.48 -13.90
C TRP A 457 11.98 14.78 -14.70
N HIS A 458 11.64 14.74 -15.99
CA HIS A 458 11.58 15.92 -16.87
C HIS A 458 10.68 17.04 -16.33
N ARG A 459 9.70 16.73 -15.46
CA ARG A 459 8.89 17.73 -14.74
C ARG A 459 9.71 18.63 -13.82
N TYR A 460 10.80 18.11 -13.26
CA TYR A 460 11.64 18.81 -12.27
C TYR A 460 12.94 19.34 -12.88
N VAL A 461 13.54 18.59 -13.82
CA VAL A 461 14.80 19.01 -14.46
C VAL A 461 14.57 19.98 -15.63
N GLY A 462 13.39 19.95 -16.27
CA GLY A 462 13.05 20.83 -17.40
C GLY A 462 13.82 20.52 -18.68
N GLU A 463 13.63 21.36 -19.71
CA GLU A 463 14.22 21.17 -21.06
C GLU A 463 15.74 21.31 -21.11
N HIS A 464 16.33 22.02 -20.15
CA HIS A 464 17.78 22.22 -20.04
C HIS A 464 18.42 21.31 -18.99
N GLY A 465 17.65 20.34 -18.48
CA GLY A 465 18.11 19.39 -17.51
C GLY A 465 18.40 18.02 -18.14
N ASP A 466 18.88 17.11 -17.31
CA ASP A 466 19.25 15.76 -17.70
C ASP A 466 19.00 14.79 -16.54
N VAL A 467 18.96 13.50 -16.84
CA VAL A 467 18.66 12.44 -15.86
C VAL A 467 19.63 11.29 -16.03
N ILE A 468 20.30 10.90 -14.95
CA ILE A 468 21.00 9.62 -14.84
C ILE A 468 20.02 8.63 -14.23
N GLY A 469 19.51 7.72 -15.07
CA GLY A 469 18.61 6.66 -14.66
C GLY A 469 18.87 5.35 -15.39
N VAL A 470 17.95 4.40 -15.24
CA VAL A 470 18.02 3.06 -15.81
C VAL A 470 16.96 2.91 -16.90
N GLU A 471 17.38 2.84 -18.16
CA GLU A 471 16.45 2.76 -19.32
C GLU A 471 16.30 1.35 -19.91
N ARG A 472 16.95 0.36 -19.29
CA ARG A 472 16.90 -1.05 -19.69
C ARG A 472 16.89 -1.94 -18.45
N PHE A 473 16.45 -3.18 -18.61
CA PHE A 473 16.55 -4.16 -17.51
C PHE A 473 17.98 -4.31 -17.00
N GLY A 474 18.11 -4.68 -15.72
CA GLY A 474 19.38 -4.80 -15.05
C GLY A 474 20.18 -6.05 -15.43
N ALA A 475 21.04 -6.51 -14.53
CA ALA A 475 21.98 -7.61 -14.77
C ALA A 475 22.24 -8.41 -13.49
N SER A 476 22.53 -9.70 -13.61
CA SER A 476 22.97 -10.54 -12.48
C SER A 476 24.48 -10.39 -12.28
N ALA A 477 24.85 -9.62 -11.25
CA ALA A 477 26.22 -9.40 -10.79
C ALA A 477 26.16 -8.77 -9.38
N PRO A 478 27.28 -8.66 -8.64
CA PRO A 478 27.29 -7.93 -7.38
C PRO A 478 26.74 -6.51 -7.54
N GLY A 479 25.85 -6.08 -6.63
CA GLY A 479 25.06 -4.84 -6.80
C GLY A 479 25.89 -3.59 -7.07
N GLY A 480 27.05 -3.45 -6.42
CA GLY A 480 27.99 -2.34 -6.68
C GLY A 480 28.55 -2.36 -8.12
N VAL A 481 28.82 -3.54 -8.67
CA VAL A 481 29.28 -3.70 -10.06
C VAL A 481 28.16 -3.35 -11.03
N VAL A 482 26.93 -3.79 -10.75
CA VAL A 482 25.75 -3.46 -11.57
C VAL A 482 25.55 -1.93 -11.62
N LEU A 483 25.55 -1.26 -10.46
CA LEU A 483 25.45 0.20 -10.37
C LEU A 483 26.57 0.90 -11.15
N GLU A 484 27.83 0.49 -10.98
CA GLU A 484 28.97 1.06 -11.70
C GLU A 484 28.80 0.94 -13.22
N LYS A 485 28.44 -0.25 -13.73
CA LYS A 485 28.28 -0.49 -15.17
C LYS A 485 27.06 0.19 -15.77
N PHE A 486 26.09 0.58 -14.95
CA PHE A 486 24.95 1.40 -15.35
C PHE A 486 25.22 2.91 -15.17
N GLY A 487 26.43 3.32 -14.81
CA GLY A 487 26.83 4.72 -14.74
C GLY A 487 26.49 5.42 -13.42
N PHE A 488 26.17 4.69 -12.36
CA PHE A 488 25.94 5.24 -11.02
C PHE A 488 27.28 5.42 -10.29
N THR A 489 28.13 6.30 -10.82
CA THR A 489 29.42 6.67 -10.25
C THR A 489 29.50 8.18 -10.09
N ALA A 490 30.22 8.66 -9.06
CA ALA A 490 30.37 10.09 -8.83
C ALA A 490 31.04 10.79 -10.02
N ASP A 491 31.96 10.11 -10.72
CA ASP A 491 32.63 10.65 -11.90
C ASP A 491 31.68 10.83 -13.08
N HIS A 492 30.78 9.89 -13.33
CA HIS A 492 29.77 10.04 -14.38
C HIS A 492 28.78 11.16 -14.04
N VAL A 493 28.39 11.32 -12.77
CA VAL A 493 27.57 12.47 -12.33
C VAL A 493 28.31 13.79 -12.59
N VAL A 494 29.59 13.89 -12.25
CA VAL A 494 30.43 15.08 -12.53
C VAL A 494 30.50 15.36 -14.03
N GLU A 495 30.71 14.33 -14.86
CA GLU A 495 30.76 14.46 -16.32
C GLU A 495 29.46 15.03 -16.89
N ARG A 496 28.30 14.47 -16.51
CA ARG A 496 26.99 14.93 -16.98
C ARG A 496 26.68 16.34 -16.49
N ALA A 497 27.05 16.66 -15.24
CA ALA A 497 26.90 17.99 -14.67
C ALA A 497 27.72 19.06 -15.44
N LEU A 498 28.99 18.77 -15.76
CA LEU A 498 29.83 19.69 -16.53
C LEU A 498 29.32 19.88 -17.96
N ARG A 499 28.82 18.81 -18.59
CA ARG A 499 28.20 18.88 -19.93
C ARG A 499 26.99 19.82 -19.95
N LEU A 500 26.12 19.76 -18.93
CA LEU A 500 25.00 20.69 -18.79
C LEU A 500 25.42 22.15 -18.62
N LEU A 501 26.62 22.39 -18.07
CA LEU A 501 27.22 23.71 -17.92
C LEU A 501 28.02 24.16 -19.16
N GLY A 502 28.14 23.31 -20.19
CA GLY A 502 28.95 23.58 -21.37
C GLY A 502 30.45 23.62 -21.10
N ARG A 503 30.94 22.85 -20.12
CA ARG A 503 32.35 22.78 -19.70
C ARG A 503 33.02 21.47 -20.06
#